data_AF-A0A845GJZ1-F1
#
_entry.id   AF-A0A845GJZ1-F1
#
_cell.length_a   1.000
_cell.length_b   1.000
_cell.length_c   1.000
_cell.angle_alpha   90.00
_cell.angle_beta   90.00
_cell.angle_gamma   90.00
#
_symmetry.space_group_name_H-M   'P 1'
#
loop_
_entity.id
_entity.type
_entity.pdbx_description
1 polymer ?
#
loop_
_entity_poly.entity_id
_entity_poly.type
_entity_poly.pdbx_seq_one_letter_code
_entity_poly.pdbx_strand_id
1 'polypeptide(L)'
;MSPEVMADFLHPTAKGYQIWSDAMLPDLRKLMGAEPIAAADPHVALMGRGEIREDGAVRFGYPGVSFFLNFQGTRLEAEAEASGGNSYLDVIVDHGEARKVRLAPGRQTLTLVEGASAGAHEVEIVNRSETWHGTAALLRFETDGQWQPAPVLPDRKLLMLGDSVTCGEAIDRVPGAKKEPSWWNARASYGMLMARQLHAQVQLVCYGGRGLVRTWDNKTDELNLADYYQLTIADKAHPVPWDQRGYRPDLIISAIGNNDVNPGIPEREPYVQAYVRLVQMLLRDHPQAQIVLTEGALQAGEKKAALVDYLNETVRRTGDRRVHYIASQAYPGDATDGHPTREQTASMASDLLPQVRAIMHW
;
A
#
# COMPACT_ATOMS: atom_id res chain seq x y z
N MET A 1 -20.23 -34.48 42.11
CA MET A 1 -19.43 -33.25 42.25
C MET A 1 -18.42 -33.47 43.36
N SER A 2 -17.14 -33.15 43.14
CA SER A 2 -16.08 -33.46 44.11
C SER A 2 -16.22 -32.62 45.39
N PRO A 3 -15.93 -33.16 46.59
CA PRO A 3 -15.80 -32.37 47.82
C PRO A 3 -14.79 -31.22 47.71
N GLU A 4 -13.83 -31.32 46.78
CA GLU A 4 -12.89 -30.23 46.49
C GLU A 4 -13.53 -29.02 45.81
N VAL A 5 -14.71 -29.19 45.17
CA VAL A 5 -15.43 -28.16 44.42
C VAL A 5 -16.61 -27.61 45.22
N MET A 6 -17.35 -28.47 45.92
CA MET A 6 -18.34 -28.08 46.93
C MET A 6 -18.25 -29.03 48.12
N ALA A 7 -17.63 -28.58 49.20
CA ALA A 7 -17.37 -29.40 50.38
C ALA A 7 -18.64 -29.76 51.16
N ASP A 8 -19.63 -28.86 51.15
CA ASP A 8 -20.93 -29.03 51.83
C ASP A 8 -22.09 -29.29 50.84
N PHE A 9 -21.77 -29.50 49.56
CA PHE A 9 -22.73 -29.67 48.45
C PHE A 9 -23.68 -28.48 48.22
N LEU A 10 -23.48 -27.35 48.91
CA LEU A 10 -24.34 -26.17 48.84
C LEU A 10 -23.57 -24.92 48.38
N HIS A 11 -22.30 -24.78 48.79
CA HIS A 11 -21.47 -23.62 48.50
C HIS A 11 -20.17 -24.03 47.80
N PRO A 12 -19.75 -23.30 46.74
CA PRO A 12 -18.46 -23.53 46.12
C PRO A 12 -17.31 -23.27 47.10
N THR A 13 -16.31 -24.15 47.07
CA THR A 13 -15.02 -23.86 47.70
C THR A 13 -14.29 -22.76 46.88
N ALA A 14 -13.16 -22.26 47.36
CA ALA A 14 -12.31 -21.35 46.56
C ALA A 14 -11.96 -21.94 45.17
N LYS A 15 -11.66 -23.25 45.12
CA LYS A 15 -11.43 -23.98 43.85
C LYS A 15 -12.70 -24.07 43.00
N GLY A 16 -13.86 -24.26 43.64
CA GLY A 16 -15.16 -24.23 42.95
C GLY A 16 -15.48 -22.87 42.34
N TYR A 17 -15.26 -21.77 43.07
CA TYR A 17 -15.41 -20.42 42.54
C TYR A 17 -14.42 -20.11 41.41
N GLN A 18 -13.17 -20.59 41.49
CA GLN A 18 -12.21 -20.44 40.41
C GLN A 18 -12.67 -21.15 39.13
N ILE A 19 -13.11 -22.41 39.22
CA ILE A 19 -13.65 -23.17 38.07
C ILE A 19 -14.87 -22.45 37.47
N TRP A 20 -15.75 -21.92 38.31
CA TRP A 20 -16.94 -21.20 37.85
C TRP A 20 -16.57 -19.88 37.16
N SER A 21 -15.63 -19.13 37.74
CA SER A 21 -15.06 -17.92 37.15
C SER A 21 -14.39 -18.21 35.81
N ASP A 22 -13.54 -19.23 35.73
CA ASP A 22 -12.82 -19.63 34.50
C ASP A 22 -13.79 -20.07 33.40
N ALA A 23 -14.92 -20.70 33.78
CA ALA A 23 -15.97 -21.10 32.85
C ALA A 23 -16.80 -19.90 32.32
N MET A 24 -17.06 -18.90 33.16
CA MET A 24 -17.86 -17.71 32.78
C MET A 24 -17.03 -16.63 32.08
N LEU A 25 -15.73 -16.54 32.36
CA LEU A 25 -14.87 -15.47 31.86
C LEU A 25 -14.88 -15.31 30.33
N PRO A 26 -14.85 -16.39 29.51
CA PRO A 26 -14.91 -16.25 28.06
C PRO A 26 -16.21 -15.63 27.57
N ASP A 27 -17.35 -16.03 28.13
CA ASP A 27 -18.67 -15.50 27.76
C ASP A 27 -18.85 -14.06 28.24
N LEU A 28 -18.38 -13.73 29.44
CA LEU A 28 -18.37 -12.35 29.95
C LEU A 28 -17.44 -11.45 29.14
N ARG A 29 -16.24 -11.91 28.76
CA ARG A 29 -15.35 -11.18 27.84
C ARG A 29 -15.97 -10.97 26.47
N LYS A 30 -16.73 -11.95 25.96
CA LYS A 30 -17.48 -11.82 24.71
C LYS A 30 -18.64 -10.83 24.84
N LEU A 31 -19.34 -10.83 25.98
CA LEU A 31 -20.43 -9.89 26.28
C LEU A 31 -19.92 -8.47 26.58
N MET A 32 -18.68 -8.33 27.04
CA MET A 32 -18.03 -7.05 27.35
C MET A 32 -17.12 -6.54 26.22
N GLY A 33 -16.79 -7.39 25.25
CA GLY A 33 -16.01 -7.02 24.07
C GLY A 33 -16.79 -6.04 23.20
N ALA A 34 -16.07 -5.15 22.52
CA ALA A 34 -16.68 -4.21 21.60
C ALA A 34 -17.37 -4.96 20.45
N GLU A 35 -18.48 -4.41 19.98
CA GLU A 35 -19.13 -4.87 18.76
C GLU A 35 -18.12 -4.86 17.59
N PRO A 36 -18.19 -5.86 16.68
CA PRO A 36 -17.40 -5.84 15.47
C PRO A 36 -17.63 -4.54 14.68
N ILE A 37 -16.56 -3.95 14.17
CA ILE A 37 -16.63 -2.75 13.32
C ILE A 37 -16.30 -3.10 11.88
N ALA A 38 -16.96 -2.46 10.92
CA ALA A 38 -16.63 -2.63 9.50
C ALA A 38 -15.26 -2.01 9.17
N ALA A 39 -14.65 -2.43 8.07
CA ALA A 39 -13.32 -1.91 7.70
C ALA A 39 -13.30 -0.42 7.34
N ALA A 40 -14.45 0.16 6.98
CA ALA A 40 -14.63 1.60 6.74
C ALA A 40 -15.22 2.35 7.95
N ASP A 41 -15.23 1.75 9.14
CA ASP A 41 -15.70 2.41 10.37
C ASP A 41 -14.78 3.59 10.78
N PRO A 42 -15.31 4.66 11.40
CA PRO A 42 -14.50 5.81 11.84
C PRO A 42 -13.34 5.50 12.80
N HIS A 43 -13.31 4.34 13.45
CA HIS A 43 -12.17 3.89 14.26
C HIS A 43 -11.00 3.32 13.43
N VAL A 44 -11.17 3.24 12.10
CA VAL A 44 -10.14 2.77 11.17
C VAL A 44 -9.77 3.90 10.21
N ALA A 45 -8.52 4.36 10.26
CA ALA A 45 -7.99 5.26 9.26
C ALA A 45 -7.51 4.47 8.04
N LEU A 46 -7.94 4.88 6.84
CA LEU A 46 -7.56 4.29 5.56
C LEU A 46 -6.63 5.23 4.80
N MET A 47 -5.49 4.71 4.34
CA MET A 47 -4.59 5.39 3.41
C MET A 47 -4.39 4.53 2.15
N GLY A 48 -4.65 5.10 0.97
CA GLY A 48 -4.60 4.34 -0.29
C GLY A 48 -5.95 4.35 -1.01
N ARG A 49 -6.01 3.71 -2.18
CA ARG A 49 -7.26 3.54 -2.93
C ARG A 49 -7.94 2.25 -2.52
N GLY A 50 -9.15 2.37 -1.98
CA GLY A 50 -10.02 1.25 -1.62
C GLY A 50 -11.45 1.49 -2.10
N GLU A 51 -12.08 0.44 -2.60
CA GLU A 51 -13.51 0.41 -2.92
C GLU A 51 -14.27 0.08 -1.64
N ILE A 52 -14.99 1.06 -1.11
CA ILE A 52 -15.88 0.88 0.05
C ILE A 52 -17.21 0.30 -0.47
N ARG A 53 -17.58 -0.88 0.01
CA ARG A 53 -18.85 -1.55 -0.29
C ARG A 53 -19.97 -1.05 0.63
N GLU A 54 -21.22 -1.36 0.29
CA GLU A 54 -22.40 -0.95 1.07
C GLU A 54 -22.37 -1.46 2.53
N ASP A 55 -21.75 -2.62 2.77
CA ASP A 55 -21.57 -3.22 4.10
C ASP A 55 -20.36 -2.66 4.88
N GLY A 56 -19.65 -1.67 4.32
CA GLY A 56 -18.46 -1.07 4.91
C GLY A 56 -17.17 -1.89 4.74
N ALA A 57 -17.21 -3.02 4.02
CA ALA A 57 -16.00 -3.73 3.63
C ALA A 57 -15.19 -2.88 2.62
N VAL A 58 -13.87 -2.98 2.68
CA VAL A 58 -12.97 -2.21 1.81
C VAL A 58 -12.16 -3.16 0.94
N ARG A 59 -12.42 -3.18 -0.36
CA ARG A 59 -11.64 -3.95 -1.36
C ARG A 59 -10.53 -3.11 -1.96
N PHE A 60 -9.34 -3.68 -2.15
CA PHE A 60 -8.16 -2.99 -2.66
C PHE A 60 -7.28 -3.90 -3.53
N GLY A 61 -6.46 -3.28 -4.37
CA GLY A 61 -5.52 -3.98 -5.26
C GLY A 61 -4.14 -3.32 -5.36
N TYR A 62 -4.06 -2.00 -5.19
CA TYR A 62 -2.77 -1.30 -5.20
C TYR A 62 -1.92 -1.64 -3.96
N PRO A 63 -0.59 -1.70 -4.10
CA PRO A 63 0.30 -1.87 -2.96
C PRO A 63 0.26 -0.63 -2.06
N GLY A 64 0.62 -0.80 -0.80
CA GLY A 64 0.71 0.30 0.17
C GLY A 64 -0.64 0.78 0.71
N VAL A 65 -1.77 0.22 0.25
CA VAL A 65 -3.07 0.44 0.90
C VAL A 65 -2.96 -0.01 2.36
N SER A 66 -3.19 0.92 3.27
CA SER A 66 -2.90 0.79 4.68
C SER A 66 -4.13 1.08 5.53
N PHE A 67 -4.36 0.25 6.55
CA PHE A 67 -5.39 0.43 7.57
C PHE A 67 -4.70 0.65 8.91
N PHE A 68 -5.11 1.68 9.64
CA PHE A 68 -4.59 2.02 10.95
C PHE A 68 -5.73 2.05 11.93
N LEU A 69 -5.58 1.35 13.05
CA LEU A 69 -6.59 1.34 14.11
C LEU A 69 -5.94 1.18 15.47
N ASN A 70 -6.64 1.70 16.49
CA ASN A 70 -6.24 1.62 17.87
C ASN A 70 -7.30 0.83 18.67
N PHE A 71 -6.87 0.02 19.62
CA PHE A 71 -7.78 -0.66 20.54
C PHE A 71 -7.14 -0.79 21.92
N GLN A 72 -7.96 -1.03 22.94
CA GLN A 72 -7.53 -1.38 24.28
C GLN A 72 -8.02 -2.78 24.63
N GLY A 73 -7.14 -3.78 24.64
CA GLY A 73 -7.52 -5.19 24.79
C GLY A 73 -6.31 -6.12 24.84
N THR A 74 -6.51 -7.40 24.52
CA THR A 74 -5.42 -8.40 24.40
C THR A 74 -5.42 -9.16 23.07
N ARG A 75 -6.51 -9.06 22.30
CA ARG A 75 -6.69 -9.72 21.01
C ARG A 75 -7.31 -8.77 19.98
N LEU A 76 -6.86 -8.89 18.73
CA LEU A 76 -7.46 -8.27 17.57
C LEU A 76 -7.48 -9.26 16.41
N GLU A 77 -8.65 -9.39 15.77
CA GLU A 77 -8.87 -10.18 14.58
C GLU A 77 -9.46 -9.33 13.45
N ALA A 78 -9.23 -9.75 12.22
CA ALA A 78 -9.89 -9.19 11.04
C ALA A 78 -10.49 -10.31 10.19
N GLU A 79 -11.72 -10.12 9.73
CA GLU A 79 -12.23 -10.90 8.61
C GLU A 79 -11.72 -10.30 7.31
N ALA A 80 -11.13 -11.15 6.47
CA ALA A 80 -10.58 -10.75 5.18
C ALA A 80 -11.10 -11.67 4.07
N GLU A 81 -11.10 -11.17 2.84
CA GLU A 81 -11.40 -11.92 1.62
C GLU A 81 -10.29 -11.68 0.61
N ALA A 82 -9.81 -12.72 -0.08
CA ALA A 82 -8.84 -12.56 -1.16
C ALA A 82 -9.30 -13.29 -2.42
N SER A 83 -9.04 -12.70 -3.59
CA SER A 83 -9.40 -13.30 -4.88
C SER A 83 -8.54 -14.52 -5.24
N GLY A 84 -7.44 -14.76 -4.51
CA GLY A 84 -6.52 -15.86 -4.74
C GLY A 84 -5.42 -15.92 -3.68
N GLY A 85 -4.52 -16.90 -3.80
CA GLY A 85 -3.49 -17.22 -2.78
C GLY A 85 -2.17 -16.47 -2.93
N ASN A 86 -2.14 -15.38 -3.71
CA ASN A 86 -0.91 -14.64 -4.06
C ASN A 86 -0.85 -13.24 -3.41
N SER A 87 -1.80 -12.92 -2.54
CA SER A 87 -1.85 -11.64 -1.84
C SER A 87 -1.21 -11.73 -0.45
N TYR A 88 -0.44 -10.71 -0.08
CA TYR A 88 0.24 -10.63 1.20
C TYR A 88 -0.02 -9.28 1.89
N LEU A 89 -0.17 -9.31 3.20
CA LEU A 89 -0.24 -8.13 4.07
C LEU A 89 0.99 -8.08 4.98
N ASP A 90 1.42 -6.90 5.37
CA ASP A 90 2.20 -6.71 6.60
C ASP A 90 1.24 -6.33 7.73
N VAL A 91 1.44 -6.91 8.91
CA VAL A 91 0.78 -6.51 10.16
C VAL A 91 1.85 -6.03 11.13
N ILE A 92 1.70 -4.80 11.62
CA ILE A 92 2.60 -4.14 12.57
C ILE A 92 1.80 -3.80 13.81
N VAL A 93 2.35 -4.14 14.98
CA VAL A 93 1.72 -3.89 16.29
C VAL A 93 2.70 -3.07 17.12
N ASP A 94 2.23 -1.97 17.71
CA ASP A 94 2.99 -1.09 18.61
C ASP A 94 4.34 -0.65 18.03
N HIS A 95 4.34 -0.31 16.74
CA HIS A 95 5.54 0.06 15.96
C HIS A 95 6.67 -0.99 15.94
N GLY A 96 6.34 -2.25 16.23
CA GLY A 96 7.28 -3.36 16.22
C GLY A 96 7.67 -3.84 14.81
N GLU A 97 8.31 -5.01 14.78
CA GLU A 97 8.65 -5.69 13.52
C GLU A 97 7.40 -6.10 12.76
N ALA A 98 7.47 -6.02 11.43
CA ALA A 98 6.34 -6.38 10.59
C ALA A 98 6.22 -7.89 10.39
N ARG A 99 5.03 -8.41 10.67
CA ARG A 99 4.67 -9.79 10.36
C ARG A 99 4.04 -9.87 8.98
N LYS A 100 4.71 -10.57 8.07
CA LYS A 100 4.20 -10.89 6.73
C LYS A 100 3.13 -11.98 6.81
N VAL A 101 1.93 -11.70 6.34
CA VAL A 101 0.77 -12.60 6.34
C VAL A 101 0.35 -12.90 4.91
N ARG A 102 0.33 -14.19 4.52
CA ARG A 102 -0.21 -14.64 3.24
C ARG A 102 -1.71 -14.83 3.36
N LEU A 103 -2.48 -14.34 2.40
CA LEU A 103 -3.93 -14.55 2.34
C LEU A 103 -4.26 -15.85 1.59
N ALA A 104 -5.14 -16.67 2.18
CA ALA A 104 -5.77 -17.78 1.46
C ALA A 104 -6.88 -17.27 0.52
N PRO A 105 -7.20 -17.98 -0.58
CA PRO A 105 -8.35 -17.63 -1.42
C PRO A 105 -9.67 -17.68 -0.63
N GLY A 106 -10.56 -16.73 -0.90
CA GLY A 106 -11.87 -16.61 -0.24
C GLY A 106 -11.83 -15.93 1.12
N ARG A 107 -12.90 -16.09 1.89
CA ARG A 107 -13.06 -15.48 3.22
C ARG A 107 -12.25 -16.25 4.28
N GLN A 108 -11.60 -15.51 5.18
CA GLN A 108 -10.81 -16.05 6.28
C GLN A 108 -10.76 -15.08 7.46
N THR A 109 -10.50 -15.62 8.65
CA THR A 109 -10.19 -14.82 9.85
C THR A 109 -8.68 -14.73 10.01
N LEU A 110 -8.17 -13.50 10.15
CA LEU A 110 -6.77 -13.20 10.40
C LEU A 110 -6.61 -12.79 11.87
N THR A 111 -5.85 -13.58 12.63
CA THR A 111 -5.37 -13.14 13.94
C THR A 111 -4.31 -12.06 13.74
N LEU A 112 -4.59 -10.83 14.14
CA LEU A 112 -3.68 -9.68 14.00
C LEU A 112 -2.82 -9.53 15.25
N VAL A 113 -3.46 -9.59 16.42
CA VAL A 113 -2.86 -9.55 17.76
C VAL A 113 -3.45 -10.70 18.58
N GLU A 114 -2.59 -11.44 19.29
CA GLU A 114 -3.03 -12.48 20.22
C GLU A 114 -2.09 -12.55 21.43
N GLY A 115 -2.68 -12.62 22.63
CA GLY A 115 -1.93 -12.77 23.87
C GLY A 115 -1.08 -11.56 24.26
N ALA A 116 -1.45 -10.36 23.78
CA ALA A 116 -0.79 -9.13 24.21
C ALA A 116 -1.11 -8.80 25.68
N SER A 117 -0.25 -8.00 26.31
CA SER A 117 -0.55 -7.43 27.62
C SER A 117 -1.81 -6.58 27.56
N ALA A 118 -2.73 -6.70 28.52
CA ALA A 118 -3.90 -5.82 28.58
C ALA A 118 -3.48 -4.35 28.57
N GLY A 119 -3.86 -3.62 27.52
CA GLY A 119 -3.41 -2.25 27.32
C GLY A 119 -3.87 -1.67 25.99
N ALA A 120 -3.46 -0.44 25.72
CA ALA A 120 -3.66 0.20 24.43
C ALA A 120 -2.64 -0.34 23.41
N HIS A 121 -3.12 -0.60 22.20
CA HIS A 121 -2.31 -1.09 21.08
C HIS A 121 -2.63 -0.31 19.81
N GLU A 122 -1.59 -0.07 19.02
CA GLU A 122 -1.70 0.49 17.67
C GLU A 122 -1.41 -0.60 16.64
N VAL A 123 -2.28 -0.73 15.63
CA VAL A 123 -2.13 -1.73 14.57
C VAL A 123 -2.14 -1.07 13.20
N GLU A 124 -1.12 -1.35 12.40
CA GLU A 124 -1.00 -0.99 10.98
C GLU A 124 -1.04 -2.27 10.14
N ILE A 125 -1.92 -2.29 9.14
CA ILE A 125 -2.04 -3.37 8.16
C ILE A 125 -1.76 -2.79 6.79
N VAL A 126 -0.77 -3.32 6.05
CA VAL A 126 -0.37 -2.78 4.74
C VAL A 126 -0.43 -3.85 3.66
N ASN A 127 -1.12 -3.57 2.56
CA ASN A 127 -1.09 -4.42 1.38
C ASN A 127 0.31 -4.41 0.74
N ARG A 128 0.94 -5.58 0.66
CA ARG A 128 2.25 -5.72 0.03
C ARG A 128 2.13 -6.00 -1.47
N SER A 129 1.04 -6.64 -1.88
CA SER A 129 0.81 -7.09 -3.24
C SER A 129 0.28 -5.99 -4.14
N GLU A 130 0.46 -6.14 -5.45
CA GLU A 130 -0.19 -5.31 -6.47
C GLU A 130 -1.29 -6.06 -7.23
N THR A 131 -2.08 -5.33 -8.02
CA THR A 131 -3.36 -5.78 -8.57
C THR A 131 -3.30 -7.09 -9.36
N TRP A 132 -2.23 -7.35 -10.12
CA TRP A 132 -2.15 -8.58 -10.93
C TRP A 132 -1.90 -9.85 -10.09
N HIS A 133 -1.42 -9.73 -8.85
CA HIS A 133 -1.39 -10.86 -7.91
C HIS A 133 -2.80 -11.29 -7.48
N GLY A 134 -3.73 -10.34 -7.47
CA GLY A 134 -5.08 -10.48 -6.95
C GLY A 134 -5.52 -9.23 -6.22
N THR A 135 -6.76 -9.25 -5.75
CA THR A 135 -7.33 -8.24 -4.86
C THR A 135 -7.62 -8.85 -3.51
N ALA A 136 -7.66 -8.01 -2.48
CA ALA A 136 -8.07 -8.39 -1.15
C ALA A 136 -9.12 -7.40 -0.62
N ALA A 137 -9.86 -7.81 0.40
CA ALA A 137 -10.74 -6.95 1.16
C ALA A 137 -10.58 -7.21 2.65
N LEU A 138 -10.60 -6.16 3.45
CA LEU A 138 -10.88 -6.27 4.88
C LEU A 138 -12.37 -6.00 5.05
N LEU A 139 -13.05 -6.90 5.78
CA LEU A 139 -14.50 -6.87 5.94
C LEU A 139 -14.87 -6.20 7.25
N ARG A 140 -14.35 -6.73 8.37
CA ARG A 140 -14.60 -6.23 9.72
C ARG A 140 -13.44 -6.56 10.66
N PHE A 141 -13.40 -5.86 11.78
CA PHE A 141 -12.45 -6.07 12.88
C PHE A 141 -13.20 -6.46 14.16
N GLU A 142 -12.57 -7.32 14.95
CA GLU A 142 -13.10 -7.79 16.25
C GLU A 142 -12.01 -7.74 17.31
N THR A 143 -12.33 -7.24 18.50
CA THR A 143 -11.43 -7.22 19.65
C THR A 143 -12.13 -7.72 20.91
N ASP A 144 -11.37 -8.23 21.86
CA ASP A 144 -11.86 -8.61 23.19
C ASP A 144 -11.94 -7.42 24.17
N GLY A 145 -11.60 -6.23 23.71
CA GLY A 145 -11.59 -5.01 24.49
C GLY A 145 -12.40 -3.88 23.86
N GLN A 146 -11.86 -2.67 23.84
CA GLN A 146 -12.55 -1.45 23.38
C GLN A 146 -11.83 -0.79 22.20
N TRP A 147 -12.59 -0.35 21.19
CA TRP A 147 -12.06 0.49 20.12
C TRP A 147 -11.63 1.85 20.66
N GLN A 148 -10.50 2.36 20.15
CA GLN A 148 -10.00 3.69 20.44
C GLN A 148 -10.07 4.53 19.15
N PRO A 149 -10.08 5.87 19.24
CA PRO A 149 -10.07 6.72 18.05
C PRO A 149 -8.95 6.33 17.08
N ALA A 150 -9.26 6.36 15.78
CA ALA A 150 -8.29 6.04 14.74
C ALA A 150 -7.05 6.95 14.83
N PRO A 151 -5.86 6.45 14.46
CA PRO A 151 -4.68 7.28 14.29
C PRO A 151 -4.92 8.45 13.33
N VAL A 152 -4.43 9.63 13.70
CA VAL A 152 -4.48 10.81 12.82
C VAL A 152 -3.38 10.68 11.77
N LEU A 153 -3.78 10.62 10.50
CA LEU A 153 -2.84 10.58 9.39
C LEU A 153 -2.19 11.95 9.17
N PRO A 154 -0.94 12.00 8.66
CA PRO A 154 -0.26 13.27 8.41
C PRO A 154 -1.00 14.17 7.40
N ASP A 155 -0.83 15.50 7.51
CA ASP A 155 -1.50 16.43 6.61
C ASP A 155 -0.97 16.39 5.17
N ARG A 156 0.36 16.27 5.02
CA ARG A 156 1.05 16.20 3.73
C ARG A 156 0.63 14.94 2.96
N LYS A 157 0.46 15.04 1.65
CA LYS A 157 -0.03 13.93 0.80
C LYS A 157 0.79 13.76 -0.47
N LEU A 158 1.29 12.55 -0.70
CA LEU A 158 2.01 12.15 -1.91
C LEU A 158 1.16 11.21 -2.77
N LEU A 159 1.24 11.37 -4.09
CA LEU A 159 0.76 10.39 -5.05
C LEU A 159 1.93 9.92 -5.91
N MET A 160 2.27 8.64 -5.78
CA MET A 160 3.33 7.99 -6.56
C MET A 160 2.70 7.25 -7.74
N LEU A 161 3.08 7.64 -8.96
CA LEU A 161 2.63 7.03 -10.21
C LEU A 161 3.81 6.27 -10.85
N GLY A 162 3.64 5.00 -11.20
CA GLY A 162 4.75 4.28 -11.84
C GLY A 162 4.48 2.81 -12.13
N ASP A 163 5.55 2.06 -12.31
CA ASP A 163 5.52 0.64 -12.63
C ASP A 163 5.91 -0.24 -11.43
N SER A 164 6.48 -1.42 -11.71
CA SER A 164 6.92 -2.42 -10.73
C SER A 164 7.86 -1.86 -9.66
N VAL A 165 8.73 -0.91 -10.01
CA VAL A 165 9.66 -0.31 -9.04
C VAL A 165 8.89 0.49 -7.99
N THR A 166 7.86 1.21 -8.40
CA THR A 166 6.96 1.93 -7.48
C THR A 166 6.10 0.97 -6.67
N CYS A 167 5.76 -0.18 -7.24
CA CYS A 167 5.01 -1.24 -6.56
C CYS A 167 5.85 -2.05 -5.56
N GLY A 168 7.16 -1.82 -5.48
CA GLY A 168 8.05 -2.52 -4.56
C GLY A 168 8.36 -3.96 -4.96
N GLU A 169 8.36 -4.23 -6.27
CA GLU A 169 8.68 -5.55 -6.84
C GLU A 169 10.09 -6.00 -6.45
N ALA A 170 10.21 -7.28 -6.07
CA ALA A 170 11.46 -7.96 -5.76
C ALA A 170 12.31 -7.36 -4.61
N ILE A 171 11.76 -6.51 -3.75
CA ILE A 171 12.52 -5.95 -2.62
C ILE A 171 12.92 -7.02 -1.59
N ASP A 172 12.02 -7.98 -1.32
CA ASP A 172 12.25 -9.09 -0.38
C ASP A 172 12.77 -10.35 -1.09
N ARG A 173 13.54 -10.17 -2.16
CA ARG A 173 14.11 -11.30 -2.92
C ARG A 173 14.93 -12.21 -2.03
N VAL A 174 14.92 -13.50 -2.36
CA VAL A 174 15.73 -14.52 -1.69
C VAL A 174 16.75 -15.06 -2.70
N PRO A 175 18.06 -14.91 -2.46
CA PRO A 175 19.09 -15.40 -3.37
C PRO A 175 18.94 -16.90 -3.68
N GLY A 176 19.00 -17.25 -4.96
CA GLY A 176 18.87 -18.63 -5.43
C GLY A 176 17.43 -19.17 -5.47
N ALA A 177 16.43 -18.43 -5.01
CA ALA A 177 15.03 -18.80 -5.13
C ALA A 177 14.39 -18.22 -6.40
N LYS A 178 13.33 -18.87 -6.87
CA LYS A 178 12.50 -18.34 -7.96
C LYS A 178 11.63 -17.19 -7.42
N LYS A 179 11.50 -16.13 -8.22
CA LYS A 179 10.60 -15.01 -7.92
C LYS A 179 9.17 -15.49 -7.66
N GLU A 180 8.59 -15.00 -6.57
CA GLU A 180 7.24 -15.30 -6.14
C GLU A 180 6.60 -14.06 -5.49
N PRO A 181 5.25 -14.01 -5.34
CA PRO A 181 4.56 -12.81 -4.85
C PRO A 181 5.00 -12.33 -3.46
N SER A 182 5.61 -13.19 -2.65
CA SER A 182 6.15 -12.86 -1.32
C SER A 182 7.30 -11.83 -1.36
N TRP A 183 7.92 -11.65 -2.54
CA TRP A 183 9.06 -10.76 -2.76
C TRP A 183 8.67 -9.27 -2.85
N TRP A 184 7.38 -8.96 -3.05
CA TRP A 184 6.91 -7.56 -3.07
C TRP A 184 6.86 -6.99 -1.67
N ASN A 185 7.30 -5.74 -1.51
CA ASN A 185 7.28 -5.04 -0.23
C ASN A 185 7.00 -3.55 -0.39
N ALA A 186 5.73 -3.17 -0.27
CA ALA A 186 5.30 -1.76 -0.37
C ALA A 186 5.99 -0.86 0.67
N ARG A 187 6.10 -1.31 1.93
CA ARG A 187 6.67 -0.52 3.04
C ARG A 187 8.14 -0.15 2.83
N ALA A 188 8.87 -0.98 2.09
CA ALA A 188 10.26 -0.76 1.73
C ALA A 188 10.45 -0.15 0.32
N SER A 189 9.35 0.18 -0.38
CA SER A 189 9.40 0.92 -1.63
C SER A 189 9.88 2.35 -1.39
N TYR A 190 10.59 2.93 -2.37
CA TYR A 190 11.10 4.29 -2.26
C TYR A 190 9.97 5.31 -1.99
N GLY A 191 8.77 5.10 -2.56
CA GLY A 191 7.61 5.96 -2.34
C GLY A 191 7.15 6.01 -0.88
N MET A 192 7.01 4.84 -0.21
CA MET A 192 6.64 4.81 1.21
C MET A 192 7.79 5.26 2.13
N LEU A 193 9.04 4.98 1.76
CA LEU A 193 10.21 5.48 2.49
C LEU A 193 10.27 7.02 2.45
N MET A 194 10.05 7.62 1.28
CA MET A 194 9.98 9.08 1.13
C MET A 194 8.82 9.67 1.95
N ALA A 195 7.62 9.08 1.87
CA ALA A 195 6.46 9.55 2.61
C ALA A 195 6.71 9.57 4.13
N ARG A 196 7.35 8.53 4.67
CA ARG A 196 7.76 8.46 6.08
C ARG A 196 8.72 9.59 6.45
N GLN A 197 9.74 9.85 5.62
CA GLN A 197 10.75 10.90 5.83
C GLN A 197 10.20 12.33 5.66
N LEU A 198 9.06 12.48 4.99
CA LEU A 198 8.38 13.76 4.78
C LEU A 198 7.22 13.98 5.75
N HIS A 199 6.95 13.01 6.65
CA HIS A 199 5.75 12.97 7.49
C HIS A 199 4.49 13.21 6.65
N ALA A 200 4.29 12.35 5.66
CA ALA A 200 3.23 12.48 4.69
C ALA A 200 2.50 11.15 4.47
N GLN A 201 1.22 11.25 4.14
CA GLN A 201 0.47 10.15 3.54
C GLN A 201 1.01 9.84 2.15
N VAL A 202 0.73 8.63 1.65
CA VAL A 202 1.06 8.25 0.28
C VAL A 202 0.03 7.30 -0.33
N GLN A 203 -0.32 7.55 -1.59
CA GLN A 203 -0.93 6.54 -2.46
C GLN A 203 0.10 6.05 -3.47
N LEU A 204 0.27 4.73 -3.59
CA LEU A 204 1.01 4.11 -4.68
C LEU A 204 0.02 3.66 -5.75
N VAL A 205 0.02 4.33 -6.90
CA VAL A 205 -0.82 3.98 -8.05
C VAL A 205 0.12 3.51 -9.15
N CYS A 206 0.38 2.21 -9.13
CA CYS A 206 1.38 1.59 -9.97
C CYS A 206 0.94 0.24 -10.50
N TYR A 207 1.57 -0.22 -11.57
CA TYR A 207 1.29 -1.53 -12.16
C TYR A 207 2.54 -2.09 -12.84
N GLY A 208 3.02 -3.23 -12.35
CA GLY A 208 4.16 -3.97 -12.90
C GLY A 208 4.04 -4.26 -14.39
N GLY A 209 5.12 -3.98 -15.13
CA GLY A 209 5.17 -4.22 -16.57
C GLY A 209 4.37 -3.24 -17.45
N ARG A 210 3.67 -2.26 -16.88
CA ARG A 210 2.92 -1.23 -17.64
C ARG A 210 3.75 0.03 -17.85
N GLY A 211 3.54 0.70 -18.98
CA GLY A 211 4.19 1.96 -19.31
C GLY A 211 3.20 3.11 -19.43
N LEU A 212 3.67 4.18 -20.05
CA LEU A 212 2.85 5.33 -20.44
C LEU A 212 2.04 5.04 -21.70
N VAL A 213 2.66 4.39 -22.70
CA VAL A 213 2.05 4.12 -24.01
C VAL A 213 2.03 2.63 -24.36
N ARG A 214 2.88 1.82 -23.73
CA ARG A 214 2.92 0.37 -23.93
C ARG A 214 3.48 -0.39 -22.75
N THR A 215 3.21 -1.69 -22.71
CA THR A 215 3.80 -2.62 -21.76
C THR A 215 5.23 -3.02 -22.15
N TRP A 216 5.93 -3.68 -21.23
CA TRP A 216 7.30 -4.18 -21.42
C TRP A 216 7.43 -5.17 -22.59
N ASP A 217 6.34 -5.86 -22.95
CA ASP A 217 6.19 -6.79 -24.07
C ASP A 217 5.48 -6.16 -25.29
N ASN A 218 5.52 -4.82 -25.39
CA ASN A 218 5.07 -4.02 -26.54
C ASN A 218 3.56 -4.07 -26.83
N LYS A 219 2.71 -4.33 -25.84
CA LYS A 219 1.24 -4.23 -25.98
C LYS A 219 0.78 -2.80 -25.71
N THR A 220 -0.12 -2.29 -26.54
CA THR A 220 -0.65 -0.91 -26.46
C THR A 220 -2.13 -0.88 -26.05
N ASP A 221 -2.77 -2.04 -25.93
CA ASP A 221 -4.19 -2.23 -25.63
C ASP A 221 -4.44 -2.69 -24.18
N GLU A 222 -3.42 -2.67 -23.33
CA GLU A 222 -3.53 -2.90 -21.88
C GLU A 222 -3.74 -1.59 -21.12
N LEU A 223 -4.13 -1.67 -19.84
CA LEU A 223 -4.23 -0.47 -18.99
C LEU A 223 -2.82 0.11 -18.78
N ASN A 224 -2.52 1.20 -19.48
CA ASN A 224 -1.32 2.00 -19.29
C ASN A 224 -1.57 3.07 -18.20
N LEU A 225 -0.54 3.86 -17.84
CA LEU A 225 -0.62 4.76 -16.68
C LEU A 225 -1.85 5.66 -16.68
N ALA A 226 -2.16 6.30 -17.80
CA ALA A 226 -3.33 7.19 -17.86
C ALA A 226 -4.65 6.45 -17.58
N ASP A 227 -4.74 5.16 -17.94
CA ASP A 227 -5.92 4.33 -17.73
C ASP A 227 -6.02 3.89 -16.27
N TYR A 228 -4.98 3.25 -15.72
CA TYR A 228 -5.05 2.76 -14.34
C TYR A 228 -5.02 3.89 -13.31
N TYR A 229 -4.49 5.07 -13.64
CA TYR A 229 -4.62 6.27 -12.81
C TYR A 229 -6.09 6.64 -12.50
N GLN A 230 -7.03 6.27 -13.38
CA GLN A 230 -8.45 6.54 -13.20
C GLN A 230 -9.18 5.49 -12.35
N LEU A 231 -8.47 4.48 -11.83
CA LEU A 231 -9.08 3.32 -11.18
C LEU A 231 -8.73 3.21 -9.69
N THR A 232 -9.70 2.75 -8.90
CA THR A 232 -9.54 2.32 -7.52
C THR A 232 -8.86 0.95 -7.47
N ILE A 233 -9.25 0.08 -8.40
CA ILE A 233 -8.68 -1.25 -8.62
C ILE A 233 -8.42 -1.39 -10.13
N ALA A 234 -7.16 -1.61 -10.50
CA ALA A 234 -6.74 -1.74 -11.89
C ALA A 234 -7.06 -3.13 -12.49
N ASP A 235 -8.32 -3.53 -12.45
CA ASP A 235 -8.80 -4.75 -13.12
C ASP A 235 -9.39 -4.37 -14.48
N LYS A 236 -8.78 -4.83 -15.57
CA LYS A 236 -9.26 -4.55 -16.93
C LYS A 236 -10.64 -5.16 -17.20
N ALA A 237 -10.94 -6.31 -16.58
CA ALA A 237 -12.22 -6.99 -16.77
C ALA A 237 -13.34 -6.33 -15.95
N HIS A 238 -13.03 -5.87 -14.75
CA HIS A 238 -13.99 -5.22 -13.84
C HIS A 238 -13.41 -3.94 -13.24
N PRO A 239 -13.21 -2.88 -14.07
CA PRO A 239 -12.60 -1.66 -13.60
C PRO A 239 -13.49 -0.96 -12.57
N VAL A 240 -12.90 -0.56 -11.45
CA VAL A 240 -13.58 0.26 -10.45
C VAL A 240 -13.05 1.68 -10.58
N PRO A 241 -13.86 2.69 -10.98
CA PRO A 241 -13.40 4.07 -11.10
C PRO A 241 -12.93 4.65 -9.76
N TRP A 242 -11.97 5.57 -9.79
CA TRP A 242 -11.52 6.35 -8.64
C TRP A 242 -11.99 7.80 -8.73
N ASP A 243 -12.61 8.30 -7.68
CA ASP A 243 -12.91 9.73 -7.55
C ASP A 243 -11.67 10.48 -7.03
N GLN A 244 -11.05 11.27 -7.92
CA GLN A 244 -9.84 12.04 -7.60
C GLN A 244 -10.04 13.03 -6.43
N ARG A 245 -11.29 13.42 -6.11
CA ARG A 245 -11.58 14.29 -4.96
C ARG A 245 -11.35 13.60 -3.62
N GLY A 246 -11.36 12.26 -3.60
CA GLY A 246 -11.14 11.45 -2.39
C GLY A 246 -9.71 11.53 -1.84
N TYR A 247 -8.74 12.00 -2.64
CA TYR A 247 -7.37 12.22 -2.19
C TYR A 247 -6.74 13.38 -2.94
N ARG A 248 -6.45 14.48 -2.24
CA ARG A 248 -5.84 15.69 -2.80
C ARG A 248 -4.34 15.73 -2.46
N PRO A 249 -3.45 15.15 -3.27
CA PRO A 249 -2.01 15.21 -3.04
C PRO A 249 -1.49 16.64 -3.12
N ASP A 250 -0.50 16.95 -2.30
CA ASP A 250 0.33 18.15 -2.43
C ASP A 250 1.43 17.94 -3.48
N LEU A 251 1.91 16.70 -3.60
CA LEU A 251 2.95 16.29 -4.53
C LEU A 251 2.54 15.03 -5.29
N ILE A 252 2.66 15.08 -6.61
CA ILE A 252 2.54 13.90 -7.48
C ILE A 252 3.92 13.63 -8.08
N ILE A 253 4.42 12.40 -7.94
CA ILE A 253 5.66 11.97 -8.58
C ILE A 253 5.31 10.90 -9.62
N SER A 254 5.62 11.16 -10.89
CA SER A 254 5.52 10.17 -11.96
C SER A 254 6.90 9.63 -12.31
N ALA A 255 7.09 8.34 -12.04
CA ALA A 255 8.29 7.56 -12.31
C ALA A 255 8.04 6.48 -13.39
N ILE A 256 7.16 6.78 -14.36
CA ILE A 256 6.84 5.87 -15.46
C ILE A 256 7.86 6.00 -16.61
N GLY A 257 8.08 4.92 -17.34
CA GLY A 257 8.78 4.94 -18.63
C GLY A 257 9.66 3.74 -18.91
N ASN A 258 10.08 3.00 -17.87
CA ASN A 258 10.94 1.83 -18.00
C ASN A 258 10.42 0.81 -19.01
N ASN A 259 9.13 0.48 -18.89
CA ASN A 259 8.50 -0.55 -19.72
C ASN A 259 8.33 -0.08 -21.18
N ASP A 260 8.15 1.22 -21.41
CA ASP A 260 8.03 1.77 -22.76
C ASP A 260 9.34 1.69 -23.55
N VAL A 261 10.50 1.82 -22.88
CA VAL A 261 11.81 1.72 -23.52
C VAL A 261 12.36 0.30 -23.56
N ASN A 262 11.71 -0.66 -22.89
CA ASN A 262 12.19 -2.04 -22.84
C ASN A 262 12.26 -2.70 -24.23
N PRO A 263 11.19 -2.66 -25.07
CA PRO A 263 11.24 -3.18 -26.45
C PRO A 263 12.17 -2.39 -27.39
N GLY A 264 12.49 -1.15 -27.03
CA GLY A 264 13.24 -0.19 -27.83
C GLY A 264 12.83 1.23 -27.45
N ILE A 265 13.62 2.25 -27.81
CA ILE A 265 13.27 3.65 -27.53
C ILE A 265 12.02 4.01 -28.37
N PRO A 266 10.91 4.46 -27.75
CA PRO A 266 9.70 4.83 -28.49
C PRO A 266 9.95 6.10 -29.31
N GLU A 267 9.14 6.33 -30.34
CA GLU A 267 9.22 7.58 -31.09
C GLU A 267 8.94 8.79 -30.18
N ARG A 268 9.82 9.80 -30.27
CA ARG A 268 9.82 10.98 -29.39
C ARG A 268 8.49 11.70 -29.35
N GLU A 269 7.95 12.07 -30.51
CA GLU A 269 6.79 12.94 -30.57
C GLU A 269 5.52 12.29 -29.99
N PRO A 270 5.14 11.05 -30.37
CA PRO A 270 4.02 10.36 -29.73
C PRO A 270 4.18 10.20 -28.22
N TYR A 271 5.39 9.87 -27.75
CA TYR A 271 5.66 9.65 -26.33
C TYR A 271 5.51 10.95 -25.52
N VAL A 272 6.16 12.03 -25.97
CA VAL A 272 6.05 13.36 -25.34
C VAL A 272 4.61 13.82 -25.33
N GLN A 273 3.86 13.66 -26.41
CA GLN A 273 2.45 14.07 -26.47
C GLN A 273 1.56 13.26 -25.51
N ALA A 274 1.82 11.96 -25.35
CA ALA A 274 1.12 11.15 -24.35
C ALA A 274 1.41 11.63 -22.93
N TYR A 275 2.65 11.99 -22.64
CA TYR A 275 3.04 12.49 -21.33
C TYR A 275 2.45 13.88 -21.04
N VAL A 276 2.46 14.79 -22.02
CA VAL A 276 1.78 16.10 -21.90
C VAL A 276 0.30 15.92 -21.58
N ARG A 277 -0.40 14.98 -22.24
CA ARG A 277 -1.81 14.67 -21.92
C ARG A 277 -2.00 14.14 -20.50
N LEU A 278 -1.11 13.26 -20.03
CA LEU A 278 -1.12 12.78 -18.65
C LEU A 278 -0.93 13.95 -17.67
N VAL A 279 0.07 14.80 -17.87
CA VAL A 279 0.33 15.94 -16.96
C VAL A 279 -0.84 16.92 -16.96
N GLN A 280 -1.44 17.22 -18.11
CA GLN A 280 -2.64 18.07 -18.19
C GLN A 280 -3.84 17.46 -17.44
N MET A 281 -4.02 16.14 -17.51
CA MET A 281 -5.01 15.41 -16.72
C MET A 281 -4.73 15.57 -15.22
N LEU A 282 -3.48 15.38 -14.78
CA LEU A 282 -3.08 15.54 -13.38
C LEU A 282 -3.27 16.98 -12.88
N LEU A 283 -2.90 18.01 -13.66
CA LEU A 283 -3.07 19.42 -13.29
C LEU A 283 -4.54 19.83 -13.17
N ARG A 284 -5.41 19.23 -13.99
CA ARG A 284 -6.86 19.46 -13.94
C ARG A 284 -7.47 18.78 -12.72
N ASP A 285 -7.11 17.53 -12.47
CA ASP A 285 -7.69 16.73 -11.39
C ASP A 285 -7.16 17.20 -10.02
N HIS A 286 -5.92 17.71 -9.97
CA HIS A 286 -5.22 18.16 -8.77
C HIS A 286 -4.63 19.57 -8.93
N PRO A 287 -5.45 20.63 -8.96
CA PRO A 287 -4.98 21.99 -9.24
C PRO A 287 -4.05 22.57 -8.15
N GLN A 288 -4.03 21.98 -6.96
CA GLN A 288 -3.10 22.39 -5.89
C GLN A 288 -1.70 21.76 -5.99
N ALA A 289 -1.57 20.63 -6.70
CA ALA A 289 -0.39 19.79 -6.56
C ALA A 289 0.82 20.33 -7.34
N GLN A 290 2.02 20.12 -6.77
CA GLN A 290 3.24 20.07 -7.57
C GLN A 290 3.31 18.71 -8.27
N ILE A 291 3.81 18.69 -9.49
CA ILE A 291 4.00 17.48 -10.29
C ILE A 291 5.48 17.36 -10.63
N VAL A 292 6.05 16.22 -10.28
CA VAL A 292 7.45 15.90 -10.51
C VAL A 292 7.53 14.69 -11.45
N LEU A 293 8.28 14.86 -12.54
CA LEU A 293 8.58 13.80 -13.48
C LEU A 293 10.00 13.28 -13.24
N THR A 294 10.17 11.97 -13.23
CA THR A 294 11.47 11.32 -13.15
C THR A 294 11.49 10.07 -14.03
N GLU A 295 12.65 9.74 -14.58
CA GLU A 295 12.86 8.63 -15.49
C GLU A 295 12.93 7.26 -14.80
N GLY A 296 12.83 7.23 -13.46
CA GLY A 296 12.88 6.01 -12.67
C GLY A 296 14.30 5.47 -12.51
N ALA A 297 14.43 4.29 -11.90
CA ALA A 297 15.73 3.80 -11.41
C ALA A 297 16.35 2.68 -12.26
N LEU A 298 15.66 2.12 -13.24
CA LEU A 298 16.14 0.92 -13.94
C LEU A 298 17.01 1.23 -15.16
N GLN A 299 16.66 2.27 -15.91
CA GLN A 299 17.28 2.53 -17.20
C GLN A 299 18.62 3.25 -17.05
N ALA A 300 19.57 2.88 -17.91
CA ALA A 300 20.89 3.51 -18.03
C ALA A 300 21.22 3.78 -19.51
N GLY A 301 22.32 4.49 -19.77
CA GLY A 301 22.80 4.75 -21.13
C GLY A 301 21.79 5.47 -22.02
N GLU A 302 21.70 5.06 -23.28
CA GLU A 302 20.86 5.71 -24.31
C GLU A 302 19.37 5.71 -23.95
N LYS A 303 18.85 4.64 -23.34
CA LYS A 303 17.44 4.57 -22.92
C LYS A 303 17.12 5.58 -21.82
N LYS A 304 18.01 5.73 -20.83
CA LYS A 304 17.89 6.77 -19.80
C LYS A 304 17.96 8.16 -20.43
N ALA A 305 18.96 8.40 -21.28
CA ALA A 305 19.13 9.69 -21.95
C ALA A 305 17.90 10.10 -22.79
N ALA A 306 17.28 9.15 -23.50
CA ALA A 306 16.06 9.38 -24.25
C ALA A 306 14.87 9.73 -23.34
N LEU A 307 14.66 9.00 -22.24
CA LEU A 307 13.61 9.35 -21.26
C LEU A 307 13.84 10.74 -20.69
N VAL A 308 15.07 11.08 -20.30
CA VAL A 308 15.41 12.41 -19.78
C VAL A 308 15.09 13.51 -20.79
N ASP A 309 15.43 13.34 -22.07
CA ASP A 309 15.05 14.30 -23.13
C ASP A 309 13.52 14.42 -23.24
N TYR A 310 12.78 13.31 -23.23
CA TYR A 310 11.33 13.32 -23.39
C TYR A 310 10.62 13.97 -22.21
N LEU A 311 11.10 13.74 -20.98
CA LEU A 311 10.56 14.37 -19.78
C LEU A 311 10.83 15.87 -19.75
N ASN A 312 12.05 16.31 -20.08
CA ASN A 312 12.36 17.74 -20.16
C ASN A 312 11.52 18.44 -21.25
N GLU A 313 11.33 17.80 -22.40
CA GLU A 313 10.45 18.31 -23.45
C GLU A 313 8.98 18.38 -23.00
N THR A 314 8.52 17.39 -22.22
CA THR A 314 7.17 17.38 -21.64
C THR A 314 6.97 18.55 -20.67
N VAL A 315 7.92 18.80 -19.76
CA VAL A 315 7.91 19.97 -18.86
C VAL A 315 7.83 21.26 -19.66
N ARG A 316 8.70 21.41 -20.67
CA ARG A 316 8.75 22.59 -21.55
C ARG A 316 7.44 22.84 -22.29
N ARG A 317 6.82 21.80 -22.86
CA ARG A 317 5.54 21.91 -23.60
C ARG A 317 4.35 22.14 -22.70
N THR A 318 4.37 21.63 -21.48
CA THR A 318 3.32 21.89 -20.51
C THR A 318 3.34 23.34 -20.07
N GLY A 319 4.53 23.92 -19.85
CA GLY A 319 4.70 25.35 -19.57
C GLY A 319 4.09 25.82 -18.24
N ASP A 320 3.73 24.91 -17.35
CA ASP A 320 3.14 25.19 -16.04
C ASP A 320 4.22 25.15 -14.95
N ARG A 321 4.25 26.17 -14.08
CA ARG A 321 5.24 26.32 -13.00
C ARG A 321 5.18 25.23 -11.93
N ARG A 322 4.09 24.47 -11.88
CA ARG A 322 3.92 23.34 -10.95
C ARG A 322 4.57 22.06 -11.44
N VAL A 323 5.03 22.01 -12.69
CA VAL A 323 5.55 20.81 -13.31
C VAL A 323 7.08 20.88 -13.39
N HIS A 324 7.74 19.90 -12.79
CA HIS A 324 9.18 19.85 -12.63
C HIS A 324 9.74 18.53 -13.16
N TYR A 325 10.99 18.55 -13.56
CA TYR A 325 11.78 17.34 -13.75
C TYR A 325 12.80 17.25 -12.60
N ILE A 326 12.99 16.04 -12.05
CA ILE A 326 14.11 15.72 -11.16
C ILE A 326 14.85 14.51 -11.71
N ALA A 327 16.17 14.51 -11.55
CA ALA A 327 17.01 13.42 -12.02
C ALA A 327 17.06 12.29 -10.99
N SER A 328 17.10 11.06 -11.47
CA SER A 328 17.34 9.86 -10.66
C SER A 328 18.71 9.24 -10.96
N GLN A 329 19.19 8.39 -10.06
CA GLN A 329 20.29 7.46 -10.36
C GLN A 329 19.76 6.13 -10.92
N ALA A 330 20.57 5.45 -11.73
CA ALA A 330 20.29 4.10 -12.16
C ALA A 330 20.77 3.09 -11.09
N TYR A 331 19.92 2.12 -10.77
CA TYR A 331 20.15 1.09 -9.77
C TYR A 331 20.00 -0.28 -10.44
N PRO A 332 21.09 -1.06 -10.54
CA PRO A 332 21.13 -2.24 -11.41
C PRO A 332 20.47 -3.49 -10.82
N GLY A 333 19.93 -3.41 -9.60
CA GLY A 333 19.53 -4.60 -8.86
C GLY A 333 20.75 -5.42 -8.42
N ASP A 334 20.63 -6.75 -8.53
CA ASP A 334 21.69 -7.70 -8.20
C ASP A 334 21.66 -8.93 -9.12
N ALA A 335 22.46 -9.95 -8.82
CA ALA A 335 22.50 -11.20 -9.60
C ALA A 335 21.18 -12.00 -9.56
N THR A 336 20.27 -11.70 -8.63
CA THR A 336 19.01 -12.43 -8.48
C THR A 336 17.90 -11.81 -9.33
N ASP A 337 17.80 -10.48 -9.35
CA ASP A 337 16.77 -9.75 -10.11
C ASP A 337 17.28 -8.35 -10.50
N GLY A 338 16.90 -7.88 -11.71
CA GLY A 338 17.28 -6.55 -12.20
C GLY A 338 16.53 -5.38 -11.54
N HIS A 339 15.48 -5.65 -10.74
CA HIS A 339 14.82 -4.62 -9.93
C HIS A 339 15.75 -4.10 -8.82
N PRO A 340 15.58 -2.85 -8.33
CA PRO A 340 16.38 -2.35 -7.22
C PRO A 340 16.26 -3.23 -5.96
N THR A 341 17.37 -3.49 -5.28
CA THR A 341 17.36 -4.18 -3.98
C THR A 341 16.76 -3.28 -2.89
N ARG A 342 16.47 -3.85 -1.72
CA ARG A 342 16.04 -3.08 -0.53
C ARG A 342 16.95 -1.90 -0.20
N GLU A 343 18.26 -2.10 -0.28
CA GLU A 343 19.25 -1.06 0.01
C GLU A 343 19.23 0.00 -1.09
N GLN A 344 19.09 -0.43 -2.35
CA GLN A 344 18.99 0.47 -3.49
C GLN A 344 17.69 1.29 -3.45
N THR A 345 16.55 0.74 -3.01
CA THR A 345 15.31 1.52 -2.84
C THR A 345 15.43 2.55 -1.73
N ALA A 346 16.18 2.27 -0.66
CA ALA A 346 16.51 3.26 0.37
C ALA A 346 17.43 4.38 -0.17
N SER A 347 18.42 4.03 -0.99
CA SER A 347 19.28 5.01 -1.68
C SER A 347 18.48 5.86 -2.67
N MET A 348 17.56 5.27 -3.43
CA MET A 348 16.63 6.00 -4.30
C MET A 348 15.84 7.06 -3.52
N ALA A 349 15.26 6.70 -2.38
CA ALA A 349 14.53 7.66 -1.55
C ALA A 349 15.47 8.78 -1.06
N SER A 350 16.68 8.43 -0.62
CA SER A 350 17.69 9.39 -0.15
C SER A 350 18.16 10.37 -1.23
N ASP A 351 18.26 9.93 -2.48
CA ASP A 351 18.65 10.76 -3.62
C ASP A 351 17.54 11.72 -4.09
N LEU A 352 16.29 11.25 -4.05
CA LEU A 352 15.14 12.03 -4.50
C LEU A 352 14.70 13.06 -3.46
N LEU A 353 14.84 12.76 -2.17
CA LEU A 353 14.36 13.60 -1.06
C LEU A 353 14.90 15.04 -1.09
N PRO A 354 16.21 15.32 -1.27
CA PRO A 354 16.71 16.69 -1.31
C PRO A 354 16.08 17.52 -2.43
N GLN A 355 15.88 16.94 -3.61
CA GLN A 355 15.26 17.61 -4.76
C GLN A 355 13.77 17.87 -4.49
N VAL A 356 13.06 16.89 -3.94
CA VAL A 356 11.65 17.04 -3.54
C VAL A 356 11.48 18.11 -2.47
N ARG A 357 12.33 18.13 -1.43
CA ARG A 357 12.29 19.15 -0.38
C ARG A 357 12.54 20.55 -0.92
N ALA A 358 13.42 20.69 -1.91
CA ALA A 358 13.68 21.97 -2.56
C ALA A 358 12.44 22.50 -3.31
N ILE A 359 11.69 21.63 -3.98
CA ILE A 359 10.46 21.98 -4.71
C ILE A 359 9.30 22.28 -3.75
N MET A 360 9.13 21.44 -2.72
CA MET A 360 7.98 21.51 -1.81
C MET A 360 8.18 22.48 -0.64
N HIS A 361 9.42 22.87 -0.35
CA HIS A 361 9.81 23.60 0.86
C HIS A 361 9.42 22.86 2.15
N TRP A 362 9.71 21.55 2.19
CA TRP A 362 9.25 20.62 3.23
C TRP A 362 10.31 20.17 4.23
#